data_AF-A0AA34X0N3-F1
#
_entry.id   AF-A0AA34X0N3-F1
#
_cell.length_a   1.000
_cell.length_b   1.000
_cell.length_c   1.000
_cell.angle_alpha   90.00
_cell.angle_beta   90.00
_cell.angle_gamma   90.00
#
_symmetry.space_group_name_H-M   'P 1'
#
loop_
_entity.id
_entity.type
_entity.pdbx_description
1 polymer ?
#
loop_
_entity_poly.entity_id
_entity_poly.type
_entity_poly.pdbx_seq_one_letter_code
_entity_poly.pdbx_strand_id
1 'polypeptide(L)'
;MSNLDNPSIEEFFAASKPAQYDFINTILPTEKLYEEAGDTILGMYYEGARDRDSEWINYPDDYDVVSILEESGEIDSDRLGAIENGSLLEEAELQILRRDHADNDPEGWDGVHLWEVELKDGSIFAAFQSQSQGQAGFTLDYSRSFISREEAVEWLETFEINS
;
A
#
# COMPACT_ATOMS: atom_id res chain seq x y z
N MET A 1 1.20 -7.41 30.88
CA MET A 1 1.69 -7.43 29.49
C MET A 1 2.38 -8.76 29.30
N SER A 2 1.90 -9.62 28.39
CA SER A 2 2.67 -10.79 27.99
C SER A 2 3.75 -10.30 27.05
N ASN A 3 5.01 -10.42 27.44
CA ASN A 3 6.11 -10.25 26.49
C ASN A 3 6.15 -11.54 25.67
N LEU A 4 5.73 -11.46 24.41
CA LEU A 4 5.94 -12.54 23.46
C LEU A 4 7.46 -12.62 23.21
N ASP A 5 8.04 -13.81 23.33
CA ASP A 5 9.44 -14.08 23.06
C ASP A 5 9.50 -15.31 22.16
N ASN A 6 9.75 -15.09 20.87
CA ASN A 6 9.69 -16.10 19.81
C ASN A 6 8.44 -17.02 19.90
N PRO A 7 7.22 -16.45 19.83
CA PRO A 7 5.98 -17.20 20.00
C PRO A 7 5.72 -18.13 18.81
N SER A 8 4.90 -19.16 19.00
CA SER A 8 4.23 -19.83 17.89
C SER A 8 3.15 -18.94 17.26
N ILE A 9 2.66 -19.32 16.08
CA ILE A 9 1.50 -18.68 15.44
C ILE A 9 0.30 -18.68 16.40
N GLU A 10 0.02 -19.80 17.06
CA GLU A 10 -1.09 -19.93 18.01
C GLU A 10 -0.92 -18.98 19.21
N GLU A 11 0.27 -18.94 19.81
CA GLU A 11 0.59 -18.07 20.95
C GLU A 11 0.49 -16.58 20.58
N PHE A 12 0.93 -16.22 19.37
CA PHE A 12 0.84 -14.87 18.84
C PHE A 12 -0.62 -14.42 18.67
N PHE A 13 -1.47 -15.24 18.02
CA PHE A 13 -2.88 -14.91 17.82
C PHE A 13 -3.73 -15.02 19.10
N ALA A 14 -3.29 -15.77 20.11
CA ALA A 14 -3.91 -15.80 21.43
C ALA A 14 -3.60 -14.52 22.26
N ALA A 15 -2.54 -13.80 21.92
CA ALA A 15 -2.17 -12.56 22.60
C ALA A 15 -3.09 -11.39 22.24
N SER A 16 -3.10 -10.36 23.10
CA SER A 16 -3.85 -9.14 22.81
C SER A 16 -3.23 -8.35 21.66
N LYS A 17 -4.04 -7.56 20.95
CA LYS A 17 -3.56 -6.68 19.87
C LYS A 17 -2.36 -5.80 20.30
N PRO A 18 -2.35 -5.18 21.50
CA PRO A 18 -1.16 -4.46 21.97
C PRO A 18 0.08 -5.35 22.14
N ALA A 19 -0.06 -6.57 22.65
CA ALA A 19 1.08 -7.47 22.81
C ALA A 19 1.64 -7.98 21.47
N GLN A 20 0.77 -8.19 20.49
CA GLN A 20 1.18 -8.49 19.11
C GLN A 20 1.96 -7.32 18.51
N TYR A 21 1.46 -6.09 18.64
CA TYR A 21 2.15 -4.89 18.17
C TYR A 21 3.51 -4.72 18.85
N ASP A 22 3.56 -4.80 20.18
CA ASP A 22 4.79 -4.65 20.96
C ASP A 22 5.85 -5.65 20.46
N PHE A 23 5.46 -6.90 20.20
CA PHE A 23 6.34 -7.93 19.63
C PHE A 23 6.83 -7.57 18.23
N ILE A 24 5.92 -7.26 17.29
CA ILE A 24 6.31 -6.90 15.92
C ILE A 24 7.27 -5.71 15.95
N ASN A 25 6.99 -4.70 16.77
CA ASN A 25 7.82 -3.50 16.90
C ASN A 25 9.21 -3.78 17.51
N THR A 26 9.41 -4.92 18.18
CA THR A 26 10.76 -5.35 18.62
C THR A 26 11.59 -5.97 17.50
N ILE A 27 10.93 -6.65 16.56
CA ILE A 27 11.59 -7.30 15.41
C ILE A 27 11.83 -6.28 14.31
N LEU A 28 10.83 -5.46 14.06
CA LEU A 28 10.77 -4.48 12.99
C LEU A 28 10.31 -3.16 13.59
N PRO A 29 11.24 -2.36 14.16
CA PRO A 29 10.90 -1.09 14.76
C PRO A 29 10.20 -0.22 13.74
N THR A 30 8.98 0.22 14.03
CA THR A 30 8.17 0.93 13.04
C THR A 30 8.78 2.26 12.61
N GLU A 31 9.62 2.85 13.47
CA GLU A 31 10.44 4.04 13.20
C GLU A 31 11.55 3.81 12.14
N LYS A 32 11.93 2.56 11.88
CA LYS A 32 12.98 2.17 10.92
C LYS A 32 12.45 1.53 9.64
N LEU A 33 11.16 1.26 9.58
CA LEU A 33 10.50 0.70 8.40
C LEU A 33 10.78 1.53 7.14
N TYR A 34 10.93 2.85 7.27
CA TYR A 34 11.27 3.71 6.13
C TYR A 34 12.64 3.38 5.49
N GLU A 35 13.67 3.10 6.30
CA GLU A 35 15.04 2.87 5.80
C GLU A 35 15.25 1.42 5.31
N GLU A 36 14.51 0.47 5.88
CA GLU A 36 14.77 -0.97 5.72
C GLU A 36 13.64 -1.72 4.99
N ALA A 37 12.43 -1.15 4.88
CA ALA A 37 11.25 -1.90 4.43
C ALA A 37 10.85 -1.73 2.97
N GLY A 38 11.51 -0.86 2.20
CA GLY A 38 11.28 -0.77 0.75
C GLY A 38 11.40 -2.14 0.05
N ASP A 39 12.28 -3.01 0.56
CA ASP A 39 12.50 -4.37 0.03
C ASP A 39 11.67 -5.48 0.73
N THR A 40 10.98 -5.17 1.85
CA THR A 40 10.25 -6.18 2.66
C THR A 40 8.73 -6.00 2.65
N ILE A 41 8.22 -4.94 2.05
CA ILE A 41 6.78 -4.74 1.83
C ILE A 41 6.29 -5.76 0.78
N LEU A 42 5.43 -6.68 1.19
CA LEU A 42 4.85 -7.71 0.32
C LEU A 42 3.72 -7.21 -0.57
N GLY A 43 3.26 -5.98 -0.32
CA GLY A 43 2.25 -5.27 -1.08
C GLY A 43 1.80 -4.02 -0.34
N MET A 44 1.57 -2.95 -1.10
CA MET A 44 0.91 -1.74 -0.63
C MET A 44 -0.47 -1.65 -1.26
N TYR A 45 -1.50 -1.54 -0.44
CA TYR A 45 -2.83 -1.18 -0.93
C TYR A 45 -2.99 0.32 -0.76
N TYR A 46 -3.09 1.00 -1.89
CA TYR A 46 -3.51 2.38 -1.94
C TYR A 46 -4.99 2.37 -2.30
N GLU A 47 -5.79 3.19 -1.59
CA GLU A 47 -7.05 3.64 -2.18
C GLU A 47 -6.79 4.48 -3.45
N GLY A 48 -5.52 4.83 -3.68
CA GLY A 48 -4.90 4.93 -4.99
C GLY A 48 -5.37 6.18 -5.67
N ALA A 49 -4.94 7.35 -5.18
CA ALA A 49 -5.09 8.65 -5.84
C ALA A 49 -6.46 8.87 -6.52
N ARG A 50 -7.54 8.25 -6.02
CA ARG A 50 -8.86 8.30 -6.65
C ARG A 50 -9.43 9.70 -6.59
N ASP A 51 -8.99 10.48 -5.62
CA ASP A 51 -9.20 11.92 -5.53
C ASP A 51 -8.60 12.67 -6.74
N ARG A 52 -7.55 12.14 -7.36
CA ARG A 52 -6.87 12.69 -8.56
C ARG A 52 -7.47 12.23 -9.88
N ASP A 53 -8.33 11.22 -9.91
CA ASP A 53 -9.02 10.76 -11.13
C ASP A 53 -9.69 11.92 -11.86
N SER A 54 -10.34 12.79 -11.10
CA SER A 54 -11.03 13.95 -11.66
C SER A 54 -10.06 14.94 -12.31
N GLU A 55 -8.83 15.04 -11.81
CA GLU A 55 -7.81 15.91 -12.37
C GLU A 55 -7.29 15.33 -13.69
N TRP A 56 -6.96 14.04 -13.75
CA TRP A 56 -6.53 13.38 -14.99
C TRP A 56 -7.59 13.35 -16.07
N ILE A 57 -8.86 13.14 -15.70
CA ILE A 57 -9.98 13.13 -16.65
C ILE A 57 -10.25 14.53 -17.21
N ASN A 58 -10.21 15.56 -16.36
CA ASN A 58 -10.61 16.92 -16.77
C ASN A 58 -9.45 17.73 -17.37
N TYR A 59 -8.21 17.40 -17.00
CA TYR A 59 -7.01 18.17 -17.36
C TYR A 59 -5.84 17.26 -17.77
N PRO A 60 -6.01 16.33 -18.72
CA PRO A 60 -5.00 15.32 -19.04
C PRO A 60 -3.64 15.91 -19.46
N ASP A 61 -3.64 17.06 -20.14
CA ASP A 61 -2.42 17.76 -20.58
C ASP A 61 -1.65 18.39 -19.41
N ASP A 62 -2.35 18.90 -18.37
CA ASP A 62 -1.72 19.54 -17.22
C ASP A 62 -1.01 18.53 -16.30
N TYR A 63 -1.35 17.24 -16.45
CA TYR A 63 -0.85 16.13 -15.65
C TYR A 63 -0.09 15.09 -16.48
N ASP A 64 0.34 15.44 -17.70
CA ASP A 64 1.15 14.60 -18.58
C ASP A 64 0.60 13.16 -18.78
N VAL A 65 -0.73 13.01 -18.76
CA VAL A 65 -1.41 11.70 -18.74
C VAL A 65 -0.94 10.78 -19.86
N VAL A 66 -0.83 11.29 -21.08
CA VAL A 66 -0.44 10.49 -22.25
C VAL A 66 1.01 10.00 -22.13
N SER A 67 1.90 10.86 -21.62
CA SER A 67 3.30 10.49 -21.40
C SER A 67 3.43 9.36 -20.38
N ILE A 68 2.70 9.45 -19.26
CA ILE A 68 2.71 8.41 -18.23
C ILE A 68 2.17 7.08 -18.78
N LEU A 69 1.07 7.12 -19.55
CA LEU A 69 0.50 5.93 -20.17
C LEU A 69 1.44 5.33 -21.22
N GLU A 70 2.16 6.15 -21.99
CA GLU A 70 3.17 5.69 -22.95
C GLU A 70 4.35 5.02 -22.23
N GLU A 71 4.88 5.64 -21.18
CA GLU A 71 6.01 5.13 -20.40
C GLU A 71 5.69 3.80 -19.71
N SER A 72 4.41 3.55 -19.38
CA SER A 72 3.97 2.26 -18.84
C SER A 72 4.24 1.08 -19.79
N GLY A 73 4.23 1.33 -21.11
CA GLY A 73 4.32 0.28 -22.13
C GLY A 73 3.11 -0.67 -22.21
N GLU A 74 2.04 -0.40 -21.45
CA GLU A 74 0.83 -1.23 -21.40
C GLU A 74 -0.25 -0.77 -22.37
N ILE A 75 -0.20 0.48 -22.83
CA ILE A 75 -1.17 1.09 -23.75
C ILE A 75 -0.54 1.22 -25.14
N ASP A 76 -1.28 0.84 -26.18
CA ASP A 76 -0.81 0.95 -27.56
C ASP A 76 -0.96 2.38 -28.12
N SER A 77 -0.21 2.67 -29.20
CA SER A 77 -0.16 4.00 -29.82
C SER A 77 -1.51 4.47 -30.37
N ASP A 78 -2.36 3.56 -30.82
CA ASP A 78 -3.67 3.92 -31.36
C ASP A 78 -4.59 4.40 -30.22
N ARG A 79 -4.53 3.72 -29.06
CA ARG A 79 -5.27 4.14 -27.87
C ARG A 79 -4.73 5.43 -27.27
N LEU A 80 -3.41 5.61 -27.20
CA LEU A 80 -2.79 6.88 -26.79
C LEU A 80 -3.26 8.04 -27.68
N GLY A 81 -3.21 7.87 -29.00
CA GLY A 81 -3.71 8.88 -29.94
C GLY A 81 -5.20 9.17 -29.79
N ALA A 82 -6.02 8.18 -29.40
CA ALA A 82 -7.44 8.41 -29.12
C ALA A 82 -7.63 9.30 -27.87
N ILE A 83 -6.82 9.12 -26.83
CA ILE A 83 -6.83 9.92 -25.60
C ILE A 83 -6.36 11.35 -25.89
N GLU A 84 -5.27 11.53 -26.64
CA GLU A 84 -4.80 12.86 -27.09
C GLU A 84 -5.88 13.63 -27.86
N ASN A 85 -6.72 12.92 -28.62
CA ASN A 85 -7.84 13.50 -29.36
C ASN A 85 -9.12 13.68 -28.51
N GLY A 86 -9.04 13.51 -27.18
CA GLY A 86 -10.12 13.79 -26.24
C GLY A 86 -11.02 12.61 -25.91
N SER A 87 -10.60 11.37 -26.18
CA SER A 87 -11.33 10.20 -25.68
C SER A 87 -11.23 10.13 -24.15
N LEU A 88 -12.30 9.69 -23.50
CA LEU A 88 -12.31 9.49 -22.06
C LEU A 88 -11.36 8.35 -21.66
N LEU A 89 -10.76 8.51 -20.48
CA LEU A 89 -9.97 7.47 -19.84
C LEU A 89 -10.86 6.31 -19.40
N GLU A 90 -10.37 5.10 -19.62
CA GLU A 90 -10.92 3.85 -19.12
C GLU A 90 -10.34 3.52 -17.74
N GLU A 91 -11.02 2.67 -16.98
CA GLU A 91 -10.56 2.27 -15.64
C GLU A 91 -9.15 1.66 -15.66
N ALA A 92 -8.80 0.90 -16.70
CA ALA A 92 -7.46 0.33 -16.83
C ALA A 92 -6.36 1.42 -16.93
N GLU A 93 -6.65 2.54 -17.60
CA GLU A 93 -5.73 3.67 -17.73
C GLU A 93 -5.62 4.46 -16.42
N LEU A 94 -6.76 4.66 -15.74
CA LEU A 94 -6.76 5.24 -14.40
C LEU A 94 -5.95 4.40 -13.42
N GLN A 95 -6.03 3.06 -13.50
CA GLN A 95 -5.21 2.18 -12.67
C GLN A 95 -3.70 2.34 -12.93
N ILE A 96 -3.29 2.53 -14.18
CA ILE A 96 -1.89 2.80 -14.53
C ILE A 96 -1.44 4.16 -13.94
N LEU A 97 -2.26 5.20 -14.10
CA LEU A 97 -1.96 6.54 -13.56
C LEU A 97 -1.88 6.55 -12.03
N ARG A 98 -2.79 5.86 -11.35
CA ARG A 98 -2.76 5.70 -9.89
C ARG A 98 -1.49 4.98 -9.42
N ARG A 99 -1.06 3.95 -10.16
CA ARG A 99 0.17 3.22 -9.84
C ARG A 99 1.42 4.08 -10.04
N ASP A 100 1.51 4.79 -11.16
CA ASP A 100 2.63 5.70 -11.43
C ASP A 100 2.70 6.84 -10.39
N HIS A 101 1.56 7.45 -10.08
CA HIS A 101 1.51 8.49 -9.06
C HIS A 101 1.91 7.96 -7.68
N ALA A 102 1.48 6.75 -7.34
CA ALA A 102 1.92 6.09 -6.11
C ALA A 102 3.45 5.94 -6.12
N ASP A 103 4.03 5.30 -7.14
CA ASP A 103 5.47 5.04 -7.25
C ASP A 103 6.33 6.31 -7.16
N ASN A 104 5.79 7.46 -7.58
CA ASN A 104 6.49 8.75 -7.62
C ASN A 104 6.22 9.69 -6.42
N ASP A 105 5.28 9.37 -5.51
CA ASP A 105 4.99 10.19 -4.30
C ASP A 105 4.97 9.37 -2.99
N PRO A 106 6.09 8.75 -2.59
CA PRO A 106 6.22 7.95 -1.36
C PRO A 106 5.84 8.64 -0.06
N GLU A 107 5.83 9.96 -0.04
CA GLU A 107 5.58 10.78 1.14
C GLU A 107 4.08 11.16 1.28
N GLY A 108 3.31 11.09 0.20
CA GLY A 108 1.86 11.37 0.15
C GLY A 108 0.94 10.21 0.54
N TRP A 109 1.50 9.07 0.98
CA TRP A 109 0.79 7.79 1.02
C TRP A 109 -0.11 7.54 2.25
N ASP A 110 -1.41 7.69 2.06
CA ASP A 110 -2.42 6.96 2.83
C ASP A 110 -2.58 5.54 2.25
N GLY A 111 -2.40 4.50 3.06
CA GLY A 111 -2.39 3.13 2.54
C GLY A 111 -2.29 2.03 3.58
N VAL A 112 -2.13 0.79 3.11
CA VAL A 112 -1.85 -0.36 3.99
C VAL A 112 -0.60 -1.08 3.51
N HIS A 113 0.32 -1.31 4.46
CA HIS A 113 1.58 -2.01 4.27
C HIS A 113 1.48 -3.42 4.87
N LEU A 114 1.88 -4.43 4.10
CA LEU A 114 1.97 -5.82 4.57
C LEU A 114 3.43 -6.26 4.76
N TRP A 115 3.73 -6.81 5.94
CA TRP A 115 5.04 -7.37 6.26
C TRP A 115 4.94 -8.83 6.69
N GLU A 116 5.87 -9.65 6.22
CA GLU A 116 6.07 -11.00 6.74
C GLU A 116 6.86 -10.95 8.05
N VAL A 117 6.36 -11.62 9.08
CA VAL A 117 7.00 -11.73 10.38
C VAL A 117 7.24 -13.22 10.65
N GLU A 118 8.51 -13.60 10.77
CA GLU A 118 8.91 -14.96 11.10
C GLU A 118 8.66 -15.23 12.59
N LEU A 119 7.92 -16.30 12.86
CA LEU A 119 7.64 -16.86 14.17
C LEU A 119 8.32 -18.22 14.31
N LYS A 120 8.19 -18.83 15.50
CA LYS A 120 8.85 -20.10 15.82
C LYS A 120 8.49 -21.25 14.87
N ASP A 121 7.25 -21.30 14.39
CA ASP A 121 6.69 -22.40 13.62
C ASP A 121 6.11 -21.99 12.25
N GLY A 122 6.45 -20.80 11.77
CA GLY A 122 6.05 -20.31 10.45
C GLY A 122 6.07 -18.79 10.38
N SER A 123 5.50 -18.23 9.32
CA SER A 123 5.38 -16.79 9.15
C SER A 123 3.93 -16.33 9.29
N ILE A 124 3.75 -15.07 9.71
CA ILE A 124 2.48 -14.35 9.67
C ILE A 124 2.64 -13.07 8.86
N PHE A 125 1.52 -12.47 8.45
CA PHE A 125 1.53 -11.24 7.67
C PHE A 125 0.90 -10.12 8.49
N ALA A 126 1.69 -9.11 8.87
CA ALA A 126 1.24 -7.96 9.65
C ALA A 126 0.88 -6.78 8.76
N ALA A 127 -0.33 -6.24 8.94
CA ALA A 127 -0.83 -5.07 8.24
C ALA A 127 -0.72 -3.80 9.09
N PHE A 128 -0.20 -2.74 8.48
CA PHE A 128 -0.10 -1.41 9.07
C PHE A 128 -0.73 -0.38 8.15
N GLN A 129 -1.57 0.48 8.71
CA GLN A 129 -2.12 1.61 7.98
C GLN A 129 -1.13 2.76 8.01
N SER A 130 -0.84 3.35 6.85
CA SER A 130 -0.14 4.62 6.79
C SER A 130 -1.11 5.77 6.61
N GLN A 131 -0.81 6.89 7.27
CA GLN A 131 -1.43 8.17 6.98
C GLN A 131 -0.37 9.23 6.72
N SER A 132 -0.42 9.90 5.58
CA SER A 132 0.48 11.01 5.26
C SER A 132 0.30 12.14 6.27
N GLN A 133 1.43 12.66 6.72
CA GLN A 133 1.56 13.85 7.54
C GLN A 133 2.22 14.98 6.73
N GLY A 134 2.20 14.88 5.38
CA GLY A 134 2.89 15.79 4.47
C GLY A 134 4.40 15.75 4.67
N GLN A 135 5.04 16.92 4.85
CA GLN A 135 6.50 17.01 5.02
C GLN A 135 7.03 16.31 6.29
N ALA A 136 6.16 15.86 7.19
CA ALA A 136 6.53 15.06 8.35
C ALA A 136 6.59 13.55 8.05
N GLY A 137 6.39 13.14 6.80
CA GLY A 137 6.35 11.73 6.38
C GLY A 137 4.95 11.14 6.57
N PHE A 138 4.86 9.92 7.09
CA PHE A 138 3.59 9.25 7.39
C PHE A 138 3.63 8.58 8.76
N THR A 139 2.48 8.38 9.39
CA THR A 139 2.36 7.52 10.57
C THR A 139 2.19 6.07 10.13
N LEU A 140 2.54 5.10 10.98
CA LEU A 140 2.23 3.69 10.77
C LEU A 140 1.47 3.15 11.99
N ASP A 141 0.23 2.74 11.77
CA ASP A 141 -0.65 2.22 12.80
C ASP A 141 -0.91 0.72 12.57
N TYR A 142 -0.58 -0.10 13.56
CA TYR A 142 -0.82 -1.54 13.47
C TYR A 142 -2.32 -1.86 13.36
N SER A 143 -2.70 -2.46 12.24
CA SER A 143 -4.08 -2.81 11.95
C SER A 143 -4.43 -4.20 12.46
N ARG A 144 -3.74 -5.23 11.96
CA ARG A 144 -3.96 -6.65 12.32
C ARG A 144 -2.90 -7.55 11.70
N SER A 145 -2.93 -8.83 12.03
CA SER A 145 -2.12 -9.86 11.38
C SER A 145 -2.99 -10.94 10.73
N PHE A 146 -2.40 -11.68 9.79
CA PHE A 146 -3.00 -12.78 9.02
C PHE A 146 -2.11 -14.01 9.06
N ILE A 147 -2.72 -15.18 8.92
CA ILE A 147 -1.99 -16.46 8.89
C ILE A 147 -1.42 -16.72 7.49
N SER A 148 -2.12 -16.28 6.45
CA SER A 148 -1.68 -16.43 5.05
C SER A 148 -1.66 -15.10 4.31
N ARG A 149 -0.88 -15.07 3.22
CA ARG A 149 -0.82 -13.92 2.33
C ARG A 149 -2.14 -13.72 1.61
N GLU A 150 -2.81 -14.82 1.23
CA GLU A 150 -4.11 -14.78 0.58
C GLU A 150 -5.15 -14.08 1.45
N GLU A 151 -5.22 -14.39 2.75
CA GLU A 151 -6.13 -13.70 3.69
C GLU A 151 -5.83 -12.21 3.82
N ALA A 152 -4.53 -11.86 3.81
CA ALA A 152 -4.11 -10.47 3.87
C ALA A 152 -4.55 -9.71 2.60
N VAL A 153 -4.38 -10.30 1.42
CA VAL A 153 -4.79 -9.72 0.14
C VAL A 153 -6.31 -9.60 0.04
N GLU A 154 -7.07 -10.65 0.39
CA GLU A 154 -8.53 -10.60 0.42
C GLU A 154 -9.04 -9.49 1.36
N TRP A 155 -8.37 -9.28 2.50
CA TRP A 155 -8.71 -8.19 3.39
C TRP A 155 -8.43 -6.82 2.76
N LEU A 156 -7.29 -6.65 2.08
CA LEU A 156 -6.95 -5.41 1.37
C LEU A 156 -8.03 -5.03 0.33
N GLU A 157 -8.54 -6.01 -0.43
CA GLU A 157 -9.61 -5.79 -1.42
C GLU A 157 -10.94 -5.29 -0.81
N THR A 158 -11.14 -5.52 0.49
CA THR A 158 -12.34 -5.08 1.24
C THR A 158 -12.08 -3.90 2.17
N PHE A 159 -10.82 -3.45 2.25
CA PHE A 159 -10.41 -2.42 3.20
C PHE A 159 -10.70 -1.03 2.63
N GLU A 160 -11.63 -0.32 3.25
CA GLU A 160 -11.86 1.12 3.00
C GLU A 160 -11.00 1.92 3.98
N ILE A 161 -10.18 2.84 3.47
CA ILE A 161 -9.48 3.82 4.30
C ILE A 161 -10.57 4.77 4.82
N ASN A 162 -10.88 4.67 6.10
CA ASN A 162 -11.80 5.62 6.71
C ASN A 162 -11.03 6.92 6.94
N SER A 163 -11.12 7.83 5.98
CA SER A 163 -10.67 9.23 6.07
C SER A 163 -11.54 10.03 7.04
#